data_AF-A0A4Y7U6X9-F1
#
_entry.id   AF-A0A4Y7U6X9-F1
#
_cell.length_a   1.000
_cell.length_b   1.000
_cell.length_c   1.000
_cell.angle_alpha   90.00
_cell.angle_beta   90.00
_cell.angle_gamma   90.00
#
_symmetry.space_group_name_H-M   'P 1'
#
loop_
_entity.id
_entity.type
_entity.pdbx_description
1 polymer ?
#
loop_
_entity_poly.entity_id
_entity_poly.type
_entity_poly.pdbx_seq_one_letter_code
_entity_poly.pdbx_strand_id
1 'polypeptide(L)'
;MKKIVTAIILGIVFIAQAQGQQKIEPYKEYKNRAESFYELVYGLYYLPKYNLFSEYYPNTNQPNLNYFNDGEKAAKEVSFLWLFSGMTSAVNILYKIDKKKYNTSLKNLIEAQKQYRDTIRKPIGYQAYPPRLEKS
;
A
#
# COMPACT_ATOMS: atom_id res chain seq x y z
N MET A 1 -45.31 37.73 -14.04
CA MET A 1 -44.84 36.37 -14.38
C MET A 1 -43.33 36.28 -14.61
N LYS A 2 -42.72 37.06 -15.52
CA LYS A 2 -41.27 37.00 -15.81
C LYS A 2 -40.36 37.12 -14.56
N LYS A 3 -40.64 38.05 -13.65
CA LYS A 3 -39.85 38.26 -12.41
C LYS A 3 -39.90 37.07 -11.43
N ILE A 4 -41.03 36.35 -11.39
CA ILE A 4 -41.21 35.16 -10.53
C ILE A 4 -40.42 33.99 -11.10
N VAL A 5 -40.47 33.80 -12.42
CA VAL A 5 -39.68 32.76 -13.11
C VAL A 5 -38.18 33.03 -12.96
N THR A 6 -37.73 34.29 -13.07
CA THR A 6 -36.32 34.65 -12.85
C THR A 6 -35.87 34.38 -11.41
N ALA A 7 -36.71 34.67 -10.41
CA ALA A 7 -36.39 34.40 -9.00
C ALA A 7 -36.28 32.90 -8.71
N ILE A 8 -37.14 32.07 -9.32
CA ILE A 8 -37.08 30.61 -9.19
C ILE A 8 -35.81 30.05 -9.83
N ILE A 9 -35.44 30.53 -11.02
CA ILE A 9 -34.21 30.08 -11.69
C ILE A 9 -32.97 30.46 -10.85
N LEU A 10 -32.91 31.69 -10.32
CA LEU A 10 -31.82 32.10 -9.42
C LEU A 10 -31.77 31.24 -8.16
N GLY A 11 -32.92 30.94 -7.54
CA GLY A 11 -32.99 30.05 -6.38
C GLY A 11 -32.45 28.64 -6.66
N ILE A 12 -32.81 28.06 -7.81
CA ILE A 12 -32.33 26.74 -8.23
C ILE A 12 -30.82 26.74 -8.48
N VAL A 13 -30.29 27.81 -9.09
CA VAL A 13 -28.84 27.97 -9.34
C VAL A 13 -28.07 28.08 -8.01
N PHE A 14 -28.58 28.85 -7.04
CA PHE A 14 -27.96 28.97 -5.71
C PHE A 14 -27.97 27.65 -4.93
N ILE A 15 -29.05 26.86 -4.99
CA ILE A 15 -29.13 25.55 -4.33
C ILE A 15 -28.17 24.55 -4.99
N ALA A 16 -28.06 24.56 -6.32
CA ALA A 16 -27.13 23.70 -7.05
C ALA A 16 -25.66 24.03 -6.74
N GLN A 17 -25.31 25.31 -6.59
CA GLN A 17 -23.97 25.73 -6.16
C GLN A 17 -23.66 25.34 -4.71
N ALA A 18 -24.64 25.43 -3.80
CA ALA A 18 -24.47 25.00 -2.41
C ALA A 18 -24.26 23.48 -2.27
N GLN A 19 -24.91 22.68 -3.13
CA GLN A 19 -24.71 21.22 -3.17
C GLN A 19 -23.36 20.80 -3.77
N GLY A 20 -22.84 21.56 -4.74
CA GLY A 20 -21.50 21.32 -5.31
C GLY A 20 -20.34 21.59 -4.35
N GLN A 21 -20.62 22.21 -3.20
CA GLN A 21 -19.65 22.63 -2.19
C GLN A 21 -19.73 21.76 -0.92
N GLN A 22 -20.09 20.48 -1.03
CA GLN A 22 -19.86 19.54 0.07
C GLN A 22 -18.35 19.39 0.27
N LYS A 23 -17.82 20.02 1.33
CA LYS A 23 -16.46 19.77 1.81
C LYS A 23 -16.34 18.28 2.10
N ILE A 24 -15.57 17.57 1.28
CA ILE A 24 -15.15 16.22 1.62
C ILE A 24 -14.29 16.35 2.87
N GLU A 25 -14.72 15.72 3.97
CA GLU A 25 -13.92 15.65 5.20
C GLU A 25 -12.53 15.10 4.84
N PRO A 26 -11.43 15.86 5.08
CA PRO A 26 -10.09 15.46 4.65
C PRO A 26 -9.72 14.05 5.08
N TYR A 27 -10.17 13.63 6.27
CA TYR A 27 -10.01 12.28 6.77
C TYR A 27 -10.59 11.22 5.82
N LYS A 28 -11.83 11.41 5.33
CA LYS A 28 -12.50 10.45 4.45
C LYS A 28 -11.77 10.31 3.12
N GLU A 29 -11.27 11.42 2.58
CA GLU A 29 -10.49 11.44 1.35
C GLU A 29 -9.16 10.68 1.51
N TYR A 30 -8.36 11.01 2.53
CA TYR A 30 -7.07 10.36 2.76
C TYR A 30 -7.23 8.90 3.16
N LYS A 31 -8.27 8.55 3.93
CA LYS A 31 -8.62 7.15 4.22
C LYS A 31 -8.87 6.40 2.92
N ASN A 32 -9.76 6.90 2.06
CA ASN A 32 -10.08 6.24 0.80
C ASN A 32 -8.84 6.10 -0.10
N ARG A 33 -7.98 7.12 -0.16
CA ARG A 33 -6.70 7.04 -0.90
C ARG A 33 -5.77 5.97 -0.34
N ALA A 34 -5.60 5.92 0.98
CA ALA A 34 -4.75 4.93 1.63
C ALA A 34 -5.26 3.50 1.40
N GLU A 35 -6.58 3.29 1.53
CA GLU A 35 -7.21 1.99 1.24
C GLU A 35 -7.01 1.61 -0.23
N SER A 36 -7.39 2.47 -1.17
CA SER A 36 -7.25 2.18 -2.60
C SER A 36 -5.80 1.94 -3.03
N PHE A 37 -4.85 2.71 -2.49
CA PHE A 37 -3.43 2.54 -2.82
C PHE A 37 -2.88 1.24 -2.24
N TYR A 38 -3.25 0.88 -1.01
CA TYR A 38 -2.86 -0.40 -0.42
C TYR A 38 -3.39 -1.58 -1.24
N GLU A 39 -4.69 -1.57 -1.61
CA GLU A 39 -5.27 -2.65 -2.42
C GLU A 39 -4.63 -2.72 -3.82
N LEU A 40 -4.30 -1.57 -4.42
CA LEU A 40 -3.63 -1.52 -5.70
C LEU A 40 -2.22 -2.13 -5.64
N VAL A 41 -1.41 -1.70 -4.67
CA VAL A 41 -0.05 -2.25 -4.50
C VAL A 41 -0.12 -3.74 -4.16
N TYR A 42 -1.05 -4.14 -3.28
CA TYR A 42 -1.24 -5.54 -2.94
C TYR A 42 -1.62 -6.35 -4.18
N GLY A 43 -2.59 -5.89 -4.97
CA GLY A 43 -3.05 -6.60 -6.17
C GLY A 43 -1.99 -6.73 -7.27
N LEU A 44 -1.12 -5.73 -7.43
CA LEU A 44 -0.12 -5.71 -8.50
C LEU A 44 1.19 -6.40 -8.12
N TYR A 45 1.64 -6.27 -6.87
CA TYR A 45 2.97 -6.72 -6.45
C TYR A 45 2.94 -8.04 -5.68
N TYR A 46 1.80 -8.45 -5.09
CA TYR A 46 1.76 -9.67 -4.29
C TYR A 46 2.01 -10.91 -5.15
N LEU A 47 2.89 -11.77 -4.66
CA LEU A 47 3.29 -13.04 -5.28
C LEU A 47 2.76 -14.19 -4.41
N PRO A 48 1.60 -14.79 -4.75
CA PRO A 48 0.99 -15.84 -3.93
C PRO A 48 1.90 -17.03 -3.68
N LYS A 49 2.77 -17.38 -4.65
CA LYS A 49 3.77 -18.46 -4.54
C LYS A 49 4.68 -18.30 -3.32
N TYR A 50 5.04 -17.07 -2.97
CA TYR A 50 5.98 -16.78 -1.89
C TYR A 50 5.33 -16.22 -0.63
N ASN A 51 4.06 -15.79 -0.70
CA ASN A 51 3.45 -14.92 0.30
C ASN A 51 4.35 -13.69 0.57
N LEU A 52 4.85 -13.08 -0.51
CA LEU A 52 5.74 -11.91 -0.51
C LEU A 52 5.35 -10.99 -1.69
N PHE A 53 6.08 -9.90 -1.89
CA PHE A 53 5.83 -8.93 -2.97
C PHE A 53 7.00 -8.94 -3.95
N SER A 54 6.79 -8.56 -5.20
CA SER A 54 7.88 -8.27 -6.14
C SER A 54 8.58 -6.96 -5.77
N GLU A 55 9.84 -6.81 -6.17
CA GLU A 55 10.60 -5.56 -6.00
C GLU A 55 10.03 -4.45 -6.90
N TYR A 56 9.57 -4.80 -8.10
CA TYR A 56 9.03 -3.88 -9.10
C TYR A 56 7.71 -4.38 -9.70
N TYR A 57 6.96 -3.43 -10.27
CA TYR A 57 5.84 -3.71 -11.16
C TYR A 57 6.01 -2.95 -12.49
N PRO A 58 5.79 -3.60 -13.65
CA PRO A 58 5.57 -5.04 -13.78
C PRO A 58 6.84 -5.81 -13.39
N ASN A 59 6.68 -7.02 -12.85
CA ASN A 59 7.82 -7.87 -12.42
C ASN A 59 8.69 -8.37 -13.60
N THR A 60 8.38 -7.95 -14.83
CA THR A 60 9.20 -8.16 -16.03
C THR A 60 10.31 -7.12 -16.19
N ASN A 61 10.25 -6.00 -15.47
CA ASN A 61 11.29 -4.97 -15.49
C ASN A 61 12.04 -4.96 -14.16
N GLN A 62 13.28 -5.44 -14.18
CA GLN A 62 14.10 -5.66 -12.99
C GLN A 62 15.43 -4.90 -13.14
N PRO A 63 15.43 -3.55 -12.97
CA PRO A 63 16.65 -2.77 -13.01
C PRO A 63 17.59 -3.16 -11.86
N ASN A 64 18.87 -2.78 -11.99
CA ASN A 64 19.81 -2.89 -10.89
C ASN A 64 19.37 -2.00 -9.71
N LEU A 65 19.57 -2.52 -8.52
CA LEU A 65 19.30 -1.90 -7.23
C LEU A 65 20.56 -1.20 -6.73
N ASN A 66 20.41 0.03 -6.27
CA ASN A 66 21.54 0.91 -5.87
C ASN A 66 21.52 1.30 -4.39
N TYR A 67 20.69 0.66 -3.57
CA TYR A 67 20.55 0.97 -2.13
C TYR A 67 21.36 0.05 -1.21
N PHE A 68 22.24 -0.80 -1.77
CA PHE A 68 23.14 -1.64 -0.99
C PHE A 68 24.47 -0.92 -0.72
N ASN A 69 25.06 -1.23 0.43
CA ASN A 69 26.33 -0.66 0.87
C ASN A 69 27.55 -1.19 0.10
N ASP A 70 27.40 -2.33 -0.59
CA ASP A 70 28.46 -3.02 -1.33
C ASP A 70 28.25 -2.95 -2.87
N GLY A 71 27.50 -1.94 -3.33
CA GLY A 71 27.35 -1.59 -4.75
C GLY A 71 26.01 -2.03 -5.36
N GLU A 72 25.93 -1.98 -6.68
CA GLU A 72 24.72 -2.37 -7.40
C GLU A 72 24.45 -3.89 -7.29
N LYS A 73 23.18 -4.25 -7.14
CA LYS A 73 22.71 -5.64 -7.13
C LYS A 73 21.63 -5.83 -8.19
N ALA A 74 21.57 -7.00 -8.82
CA ALA A 74 20.42 -7.35 -9.63
C ALA A 74 19.15 -7.39 -8.76
N ALA A 75 18.03 -6.89 -9.31
CA ALA A 75 16.74 -7.10 -8.68
C ALA A 75 16.44 -8.61 -8.60
N LYS A 76 15.67 -8.98 -7.57
CA LYS A 76 15.29 -10.36 -7.30
C LYS A 76 13.78 -10.54 -7.48
N GLU A 77 13.36 -11.80 -7.55
CA GLU A 77 11.96 -12.15 -7.80
C GLU A 77 11.00 -11.59 -6.74
N VAL A 78 11.43 -11.59 -5.47
CA VAL A 78 10.70 -10.93 -4.37
C VAL A 78 11.44 -9.69 -3.91
N SER A 79 10.75 -8.82 -3.19
CA SER A 79 11.30 -7.58 -2.69
C SER A 79 12.26 -7.78 -1.52
N PHE A 80 13.18 -6.84 -1.38
CA PHE A 80 14.00 -6.75 -0.18
C PHE A 80 13.18 -6.22 1.00
N LEU A 81 13.67 -6.52 2.20
CA LEU A 81 12.99 -6.24 3.48
C LEU A 81 12.60 -4.77 3.62
N TRP A 82 13.43 -3.86 3.10
CA TRP A 82 13.16 -2.43 3.18
C TRP A 82 11.82 -2.07 2.53
N LEU A 83 11.59 -2.49 1.28
CA LEU A 83 10.31 -2.23 0.60
C LEU A 83 9.15 -3.03 1.24
N PHE A 84 9.38 -4.29 1.56
CA PHE A 84 8.38 -5.12 2.24
C PHE A 84 7.88 -4.49 3.56
N SER A 85 8.77 -3.85 4.33
CA SER A 85 8.42 -3.18 5.59
C SER A 85 7.42 -2.03 5.42
N GLY A 86 7.38 -1.41 4.23
CA GLY A 86 6.37 -0.41 3.88
C GLY A 86 4.96 -0.98 3.88
N MET A 87 4.77 -2.17 3.29
CA MET A 87 3.46 -2.86 3.29
C MET A 87 3.02 -3.27 4.69
N THR A 88 3.97 -3.72 5.52
CA THR A 88 3.70 -4.04 6.93
C THR A 88 3.30 -2.79 7.72
N SER A 89 3.93 -1.65 7.46
CA SER A 89 3.58 -0.39 8.10
C SER A 89 2.19 0.09 7.67
N ALA A 90 1.88 0.00 6.37
CA ALA A 90 0.59 0.36 5.81
C ALA A 90 -0.56 -0.45 6.42
N VAL A 91 -0.44 -1.80 6.44
CA VAL A 91 -1.51 -2.65 6.99
C VAL A 91 -1.73 -2.43 8.49
N ASN A 92 -0.67 -2.08 9.25
CA ASN A 92 -0.80 -1.77 10.67
C ASN A 92 -1.67 -0.53 10.91
N ILE A 93 -1.51 0.52 10.09
CA ILE A 93 -2.35 1.71 10.17
C ILE A 93 -3.78 1.42 9.71
N LEU A 94 -3.93 0.71 8.59
CA LEU A 94 -5.26 0.33 8.07
C LEU A 94 -6.02 -0.57 9.06
N TYR A 95 -5.33 -1.48 9.76
CA TYR A 95 -5.92 -2.28 10.83
C TYR A 95 -6.41 -1.43 12.01
N LYS A 96 -5.71 -0.35 12.38
CA LYS A 96 -6.20 0.58 13.41
C LYS A 96 -7.48 1.31 12.98
N ILE A 97 -7.66 1.54 11.69
CA ILE A 97 -8.84 2.19 11.11
C ILE A 97 -10.02 1.21 11.00
N ASP A 98 -9.80 0.01 10.46
CA ASP A 98 -10.81 -1.04 10.33
C ASP A 98 -10.19 -2.42 10.60
N LYS A 99 -10.31 -2.85 11.86
CA LYS A 99 -9.78 -4.15 12.30
C LYS A 99 -10.39 -5.32 11.54
N LYS A 100 -11.71 -5.28 11.29
CA LYS A 100 -12.43 -6.41 10.68
C LYS A 100 -11.96 -6.63 9.26
N LYS A 101 -11.80 -5.54 8.50
CA LYS A 101 -11.35 -5.57 7.11
C LYS A 101 -9.89 -6.05 6.98
N TYR A 102 -8.99 -5.54 7.82
CA TYR A 102 -7.55 -5.74 7.63
C TYR A 102 -6.90 -6.82 8.53
N ASN A 103 -7.67 -7.52 9.37
CA ASN A 103 -7.15 -8.58 10.26
C ASN A 103 -6.39 -9.68 9.50
N THR A 104 -6.95 -10.17 8.40
CA THR A 104 -6.32 -11.23 7.60
C THR A 104 -5.03 -10.75 6.95
N SER A 105 -5.06 -9.56 6.34
CA SER A 105 -3.88 -8.95 5.71
C SER A 105 -2.75 -8.74 6.72
N LEU A 106 -3.06 -8.25 7.93
CA LEU A 106 -2.08 -8.08 9.00
C LEU A 106 -1.45 -9.43 9.41
N LYS A 107 -2.26 -10.47 9.63
CA LYS A 107 -1.76 -11.81 9.96
C LYS A 107 -0.85 -12.37 8.86
N ASN A 108 -1.27 -12.24 7.60
CA ASN A 108 -0.50 -12.71 6.45
C ASN A 108 0.86 -12.00 6.35
N LEU A 109 0.88 -10.68 6.55
CA LEU A 109 2.11 -9.87 6.51
C LEU A 109 3.04 -10.17 7.69
N ILE A 110 2.52 -10.50 8.87
CA ILE A 110 3.33 -10.99 10.00
C ILE A 110 4.02 -12.31 9.64
N GLU A 111 3.29 -13.28 9.07
CA GLU A 111 3.89 -14.55 8.64
C GLU A 111 4.90 -14.36 7.49
N ALA A 112 4.61 -13.45 6.57
CA ALA A 112 5.52 -13.07 5.50
C ALA A 112 6.82 -12.43 6.03
N GLN A 113 6.73 -11.53 7.01
CA GLN A 113 7.91 -10.89 7.62
C GLN A 113 8.84 -11.91 8.28
N LYS A 114 8.30 -12.95 8.93
CA LYS A 114 9.10 -14.03 9.54
C LYS A 114 10.01 -14.72 8.54
N GLN A 115 9.69 -14.69 7.24
CA GLN A 115 10.55 -15.27 6.21
C GLN A 115 11.88 -14.54 6.03
N TYR A 116 12.01 -13.28 6.47
CA TYR A 116 13.28 -12.54 6.47
C TYR A 116 14.12 -12.80 7.73
N ARG A 117 13.59 -13.56 8.70
CA ARG A 117 14.25 -13.80 9.98
C ARG A 117 15.47 -14.70 9.82
N ASP A 118 16.63 -14.15 10.09
CA ASP A 118 17.89 -14.88 10.17
C ASP A 118 18.13 -15.37 11.60
N THR A 119 18.20 -16.69 11.74
CA THR A 119 18.44 -17.36 13.03
C THR A 119 19.86 -17.92 13.16
N ILE A 120 20.63 -17.91 12.06
CA ILE A 120 21.98 -18.45 11.95
C ILE A 120 22.97 -17.47 12.57
N ARG A 121 22.99 -16.21 12.10
CA ARG A 121 23.84 -15.16 12.69
C ARG A 121 23.26 -14.66 14.02
N LYS A 122 24.13 -14.13 14.89
CA LYS A 122 23.77 -13.60 16.21
C LYS A 122 24.17 -12.12 16.34
N PRO A 123 23.34 -11.27 16.98
CA PRO A 123 22.00 -11.57 17.49
C PRO A 123 21.00 -11.90 16.37
N ILE A 124 19.92 -12.60 16.71
CA ILE A 124 18.84 -12.91 15.75
C ILE A 124 18.27 -11.61 15.21
N GLY A 125 18.09 -11.53 13.90
CA GLY A 125 17.57 -10.34 13.23
C GLY A 125 16.76 -10.67 11.99
N TYR A 126 16.29 -9.64 11.30
CA TYR A 126 15.75 -9.76 9.96
C TYR A 126 16.83 -9.31 8.98
N GLN A 127 17.18 -10.17 8.02
CA GLN A 127 18.15 -9.84 6.98
C GLN A 127 17.45 -9.24 5.76
N ALA A 128 18.23 -8.63 4.85
CA ALA A 128 17.68 -7.88 3.72
C ALA A 128 16.83 -8.74 2.76
N TYR A 129 17.10 -10.04 2.63
CA TYR A 129 16.41 -10.93 1.70
C TYR A 129 16.04 -12.27 2.38
N PRO A 130 14.94 -12.95 2.02
CA PRO A 130 14.55 -14.19 2.70
C PRO A 130 15.65 -15.28 2.58
N PRO A 131 16.19 -15.85 3.69
CA PRO A 131 17.28 -16.83 3.64
C PRO A 131 16.96 -18.04 2.75
N ARG A 132 15.69 -18.44 2.70
CA ARG A 132 15.22 -19.58 1.89
C ARG A 132 15.34 -19.35 0.37
N LEU A 133 15.45 -18.10 -0.07
CA LEU A 133 15.54 -17.69 -1.48
C LEU A 133 16.95 -17.21 -1.87
N GLU A 134 17.92 -17.21 -0.96
CA GLU A 134 19.30 -16.82 -1.26
C GLU A 134 20.11 -17.92 -1.97
N LYS A 135 19.65 -19.17 -1.90
CA LYS A 135 20.37 -20.36 -2.38
C LYS A 135 19.76 -21.02 -3.63
N SER A 136 18.79 -20.36 -4.25
CA SER A 136 18.14 -20.79 -5.49
C SER A 136 18.77 -20.12 -6.71
#